data_AF-A0A2V8LK79-F1
#
_entry.id   AF-A0A2V8LK79-F1
#
_cell.length_a   1.000
_cell.length_b   1.000
_cell.length_c   1.000
_cell.angle_alpha   90.00
_cell.angle_beta   90.00
_cell.angle_gamma   90.00
#
_symmetry.space_group_name_H-M   'P 1'
#
loop_
_entity.id
_entity.type
_entity.pdbx_description
1 polymer ?
#
loop_
_entity_poly.entity_id
_entity_poly.type
_entity_poly.pdbx_seq_one_letter_code
_entity_poly.pdbx_strand_id
1 'polypeptide(L)'
;MTNISIQSGFQLAAGDIEILSLLYEYRFLHIGHLIALTGRRHQMIHRRLLKLVERRFIARITPPAHKHIYTLGRTAASVLVEQGIAPLEFIDARLRHHELKELFLKHTLMIVDLHVGLARATRDSHARLVAWMQGQDLYDRVTFREEAKNVRLPVRPDAFFTLEDATRDPGKNRLHFMLEADRSTTTHERFLKKIKAYWHYFNQELHTKKYSIKSFRVVTVALTMERALNLRQAAEHILPQTMRKYFLFAPLHEFLNSPLGNIWSIPHDPQRYSFIPSVVAPAERFTL
;
A
#
# COMPACT_ATOMS: atom_id res chain seq x y z
N MET A 1 49.19 -27.67 1.24
CA MET A 1 48.29 -27.94 0.11
C MET A 1 46.89 -28.17 0.63
N THR A 2 46.01 -27.20 0.45
CA THR A 2 44.55 -27.38 0.25
C THR A 2 44.05 -26.05 -0.28
N ASN A 3 44.20 -25.88 -1.59
CA ASN A 3 43.64 -24.76 -2.34
C ASN A 3 42.11 -24.79 -2.20
N ILE A 4 41.56 -23.87 -1.42
CA ILE A 4 40.15 -23.55 -1.47
C ILE A 4 39.94 -22.76 -2.77
N SER A 5 39.37 -23.44 -3.75
CA SER A 5 39.00 -22.89 -5.05
C SER A 5 38.09 -21.67 -4.86
N ILE A 6 38.59 -20.49 -5.23
CA ILE A 6 37.83 -19.25 -5.30
C ILE A 6 36.81 -19.39 -6.44
N GLN A 7 35.56 -19.70 -6.10
CA GLN A 7 34.46 -19.57 -7.05
C GLN A 7 34.20 -18.07 -7.36
N SER A 8 34.79 -17.58 -8.44
CA SER A 8 34.39 -16.43 -9.26
C SER A 8 33.70 -15.21 -8.59
N GLY A 9 34.49 -14.18 -8.27
CA GLY A 9 34.42 -12.82 -8.85
C GLY A 9 33.18 -11.92 -8.72
N PHE A 10 32.06 -12.31 -8.11
CA PHE A 10 30.93 -11.39 -7.91
C PHE A 10 30.98 -10.75 -6.53
N GLN A 11 30.95 -9.44 -6.53
CA GLN A 11 30.73 -8.63 -5.34
C GLN A 11 29.40 -7.89 -5.49
N LEU A 12 28.70 -7.72 -4.36
CA LEU A 12 27.53 -6.85 -4.30
C LEU A 12 27.99 -5.42 -4.52
N ALA A 13 27.35 -4.73 -5.47
CA ALA A 13 27.51 -3.30 -5.66
C ALA A 13 26.45 -2.56 -4.82
N ALA A 14 26.65 -1.26 -4.58
CA ALA A 14 25.67 -0.42 -3.90
C ALA A 14 24.26 -0.52 -4.54
N GLY A 15 24.19 -0.60 -5.87
CA GLY A 15 22.94 -0.77 -6.59
C GLY A 15 22.28 -2.14 -6.44
N ASP A 16 22.95 -3.16 -5.91
CA ASP A 16 22.29 -4.41 -5.51
C ASP A 16 21.71 -4.31 -4.12
N ILE A 17 22.43 -3.67 -3.20
CA ILE A 17 21.94 -3.38 -1.85
C ILE A 17 20.66 -2.55 -1.94
N GLU A 18 20.62 -1.56 -2.84
CA GLU A 18 19.40 -0.81 -3.16
C GLU A 18 18.25 -1.73 -3.60
N ILE A 19 18.49 -2.69 -4.52
CA ILE A 19 17.47 -3.64 -4.96
C ILE A 19 16.98 -4.51 -3.80
N LEU A 20 17.88 -4.99 -2.94
CA LEU A 20 17.53 -5.78 -1.76
C LEU A 20 16.71 -4.96 -0.76
N SER A 21 17.09 -3.71 -0.53
CA SER A 21 16.35 -2.78 0.33
C SER A 21 14.93 -2.57 -0.20
N LEU A 22 14.76 -2.34 -1.50
CA LEU A 22 13.44 -2.19 -2.11
C LEU A 22 12.63 -3.48 -2.03
N LEU A 23 13.24 -4.65 -2.20
CA LEU A 23 12.55 -5.93 -2.04
C LEU A 23 12.20 -6.26 -0.59
N TYR A 24 12.96 -5.73 0.37
CA TYR A 24 12.61 -5.79 1.78
C TYR A 24 11.38 -4.93 2.09
N GLU A 25 11.39 -3.68 1.63
CA GLU A 25 10.31 -2.71 1.86
C GLU A 25 9.00 -3.09 1.15
N TYR A 26 9.08 -3.42 -0.14
CA TYR A 26 7.90 -3.70 -0.97
C TYR A 26 7.51 -5.17 -1.01
N ARG A 27 8.35 -6.08 -0.49
CA ARG A 27 8.20 -7.56 -0.45
C ARG A 27 8.21 -8.25 -1.81
N PHE A 28 7.51 -7.69 -2.80
CA PHE A 28 7.41 -8.20 -4.17
C PHE A 28 7.53 -7.07 -5.16
N LEU A 29 8.42 -7.20 -6.14
CA LEU A 29 8.58 -6.22 -7.21
C LEU A 29 8.79 -6.91 -8.54
N HIS A 30 8.17 -6.41 -9.61
CA HIS A 30 8.60 -6.77 -10.96
C HIS A 30 9.62 -5.74 -11.49
N ILE A 31 10.31 -6.05 -12.58
CA ILE A 31 11.37 -5.18 -13.13
C ILE A 31 10.91 -3.74 -13.39
N GLY A 32 9.65 -3.54 -13.80
CA GLY A 32 9.09 -2.20 -14.02
C GLY A 32 9.02 -1.34 -12.75
N HIS A 33 8.82 -1.97 -11.58
CA HIS A 33 8.79 -1.25 -10.30
C HIS A 33 10.19 -0.82 -9.90
N LEU A 34 11.16 -1.72 -10.04
CA LEU A 34 12.57 -1.41 -9.77
C LEU A 34 13.07 -0.27 -10.65
N ILE A 35 12.72 -0.26 -11.94
CA ILE A 35 13.04 0.85 -12.83
C ILE A 35 12.39 2.14 -12.34
N ALA A 36 11.10 2.08 -12.00
CA ALA A 36 10.33 3.26 -11.61
C ALA A 36 10.79 3.85 -10.27
N LEU A 37 11.27 3.02 -9.34
CA LEU A 37 11.79 3.42 -8.03
C LEU A 37 13.24 3.93 -8.13
N THR A 38 14.11 3.22 -8.85
CA THR A 38 15.56 3.55 -8.91
C THR A 38 15.91 4.55 -10.02
N GLY A 39 15.03 4.75 -11.01
CA GLY A 39 15.34 5.53 -12.22
C GLY A 39 16.36 4.87 -13.16
N ARG A 40 16.82 3.65 -12.86
CA ARG A 40 17.89 2.98 -13.61
C ARG A 40 17.36 2.34 -14.89
N ARG A 41 18.21 2.30 -15.92
CA ARG A 41 17.90 1.68 -17.21
C ARG A 41 17.55 0.20 -17.08
N HIS A 42 16.54 -0.24 -17.84
CA HIS A 42 16.04 -1.62 -17.85
C HIS A 42 17.14 -2.68 -17.98
N GLN A 43 18.03 -2.53 -18.96
CA GLN A 43 19.11 -3.50 -19.21
C GLN A 43 20.08 -3.64 -18.02
N MET A 44 20.32 -2.55 -17.28
CA MET A 44 21.20 -2.60 -16.11
C MET A 44 20.54 -3.37 -14.96
N ILE A 45 19.27 -3.07 -14.67
CA ILE A 45 18.50 -3.78 -13.65
C ILE A 45 18.38 -5.27 -14.03
N HIS A 46 18.01 -5.58 -15.26
CA HIS A 46 17.87 -6.96 -15.74
C HIS A 46 19.17 -7.78 -15.53
N ARG A 47 20.33 -7.23 -15.91
CA ARG A 47 21.62 -7.90 -15.71
C ARG A 47 21.93 -8.16 -14.22
N ARG A 48 21.60 -7.22 -13.33
CA ARG A 48 21.80 -7.43 -11.88
C ARG A 48 20.83 -8.48 -11.34
N LEU A 49 19.56 -8.43 -11.73
CA LEU A 49 18.55 -9.41 -11.30
C LEU A 49 18.94 -10.85 -11.65
N LEU A 50 19.49 -11.10 -12.84
CA LEU A 50 19.97 -12.43 -13.22
C LEU A 50 21.04 -12.96 -12.25
N LYS A 51 22.05 -12.12 -11.93
CA LYS A 51 23.14 -12.49 -11.01
C LYS A 51 22.65 -12.68 -9.56
N LEU A 52 21.72 -11.83 -9.11
CA LEU A 52 21.13 -11.92 -7.78
C LEU A 52 20.26 -13.17 -7.61
N VAL A 53 19.54 -13.59 -8.67
CA VAL A 53 18.78 -14.85 -8.68
C VAL A 53 19.73 -16.04 -8.63
N GLU A 54 20.75 -16.07 -9.50
CA GLU A 54 21.75 -17.15 -9.55
C GLU A 54 22.40 -17.40 -8.19
N ARG A 55 22.68 -16.31 -7.47
CA ARG A 55 23.31 -16.32 -6.13
C ARG A 55 22.33 -16.36 -4.96
N ARG A 56 21.04 -16.54 -5.25
CA ARG A 56 19.96 -16.72 -4.26
C ARG A 56 19.74 -15.53 -3.31
N PHE A 57 20.25 -14.35 -3.64
CA PHE A 57 19.94 -13.10 -2.93
C PHE A 57 18.49 -12.71 -3.16
N ILE A 58 17.94 -13.03 -4.34
CA ILE A 58 16.52 -12.85 -4.63
C ILE A 58 15.95 -14.15 -5.18
N ALA A 59 14.67 -14.39 -4.92
CA ALA A 59 13.89 -15.43 -5.57
C ALA A 59 13.08 -14.82 -6.72
N ARG A 60 12.81 -15.63 -7.76
CA ARG A 60 12.02 -15.25 -8.93
C ARG A 60 10.79 -16.13 -9.04
N ILE A 61 9.62 -15.51 -9.10
CA ILE A 61 8.33 -16.13 -9.38
C ILE A 61 7.98 -15.84 -10.85
N THR A 62 7.59 -16.88 -11.59
CA THR A 62 7.25 -16.81 -13.02
C THR A 62 5.77 -17.10 -13.22
N PRO A 63 4.88 -16.12 -13.00
CA PRO A 63 3.47 -16.26 -13.35
C PRO A 63 3.29 -16.42 -14.87
N PRO A 64 2.36 -17.27 -15.34
CA PRO A 64 2.04 -17.38 -16.76
C PRO A 64 1.65 -16.02 -17.38
N ALA A 65 2.16 -15.71 -18.58
CA ALA A 65 1.84 -14.50 -19.34
C ALA A 65 2.07 -13.14 -18.63
N HIS A 66 2.82 -13.13 -17.53
CA HIS A 66 3.07 -11.92 -16.73
C HIS A 66 4.58 -11.72 -16.51
N LYS A 67 4.96 -10.49 -16.14
CA LYS A 67 6.36 -10.16 -15.80
C LYS A 67 6.83 -11.02 -14.63
N HIS A 68 8.11 -11.36 -14.62
CA HIS A 68 8.74 -11.98 -13.46
C HIS A 68 8.59 -11.08 -12.23
N ILE A 69 8.29 -11.73 -11.10
CA ILE A 69 8.18 -11.08 -9.80
C ILE A 69 9.37 -11.54 -8.97
N TYR A 70 10.02 -10.58 -8.35
CA TYR A 70 11.20 -10.77 -7.51
C TYR A 70 10.82 -10.51 -6.07
N THR A 71 11.48 -11.23 -5.18
CA THR A 71 11.32 -11.15 -3.73
C THR A 71 12.64 -11.57 -3.08
N LEU A 72 12.79 -11.34 -1.77
CA LEU A 72 14.03 -11.71 -1.08
C LEU A 72 14.27 -13.22 -1.14
N GLY A 73 15.52 -13.58 -1.41
CA GLY A 73 16.04 -14.93 -1.32
C GLY A 73 16.72 -15.15 0.02
N ARG A 74 17.09 -16.40 0.30
CA ARG A 74 17.60 -16.82 1.62
C ARG A 74 18.92 -16.13 2.00
N THR A 75 19.74 -15.73 1.03
CA THR A 75 21.03 -15.09 1.31
C THR A 75 20.95 -13.58 1.50
N ALA A 76 19.78 -12.96 1.28
CA ALA A 76 19.63 -11.52 1.48
C ALA A 76 19.53 -11.09 2.94
N ALA A 77 19.09 -11.99 3.83
CA ALA A 77 18.83 -11.63 5.23
C ALA A 77 20.11 -11.13 5.93
N SER A 78 21.23 -11.86 5.82
CA SER A 78 22.51 -11.44 6.40
C SER A 78 22.98 -10.10 5.84
N VAL A 79 22.89 -9.90 4.53
CA VAL A 79 23.26 -8.64 3.87
C VAL A 79 22.42 -7.48 4.39
N LEU A 80 21.10 -7.64 4.48
CA LEU A 80 20.22 -6.56 4.94
C LEU A 80 20.49 -6.19 6.40
N VAL A 81 20.82 -7.17 7.25
CA VAL A 81 21.17 -6.93 8.66
C VAL A 81 22.55 -6.28 8.79
N GLU A 82 23.56 -6.77 8.08
CA GLU A 82 24.90 -6.19 8.06
C GLU A 82 24.89 -4.72 7.57
N GLN A 83 23.99 -4.37 6.66
CA GLN A 83 23.81 -3.00 6.17
C GLN A 83 22.90 -2.15 7.07
N GLY A 84 22.37 -2.70 8.17
CA GLY A 84 21.45 -1.98 9.07
C GLY A 84 20.07 -1.67 8.47
N ILE A 85 19.69 -2.33 7.38
CA ILE A 85 18.40 -2.15 6.69
C ILE A 85 17.30 -2.97 7.35
N ALA A 86 17.64 -4.18 7.81
CA ALA A 86 16.74 -5.07 8.53
C ALA A 86 17.22 -5.29 9.97
N PRO A 87 16.32 -5.54 10.92
CA PRO A 87 16.71 -5.85 12.29
C PRO A 87 17.30 -7.26 12.39
N LEU A 88 18.04 -7.54 13.47
CA LEU A 88 18.78 -8.80 13.65
C LEU A 88 17.86 -10.03 13.58
N GLU A 89 16.63 -9.92 14.09
CA GLU A 89 15.66 -11.03 14.06
C GLU A 89 15.26 -11.44 12.64
N PHE A 90 15.55 -10.63 11.63
CA PHE A 90 15.27 -10.94 10.23
C PHE A 90 16.18 -12.04 9.65
N ILE A 91 17.32 -12.36 10.29
CA ILE A 91 18.22 -13.43 9.85
C ILE A 91 17.48 -14.77 9.71
N ASP A 92 16.59 -15.07 10.66
CA ASP A 92 15.84 -16.34 10.71
C ASP A 92 14.46 -16.26 10.03
N ALA A 93 14.17 -15.15 9.34
CA ALA A 93 12.86 -14.95 8.72
C ALA A 93 12.59 -15.99 7.64
N ARG A 94 11.52 -16.78 7.83
CA ARG A 94 11.10 -17.79 6.85
C ARG A 94 10.40 -17.13 5.66
N LEU A 95 11.15 -16.92 4.58
CA LEU A 95 10.70 -16.37 3.30
C LEU A 95 9.88 -17.39 2.48
N ARG A 96 8.58 -17.53 2.78
CA ARG A 96 7.63 -18.51 2.17
C ARG A 96 7.02 -18.09 0.82
N HIS A 97 7.84 -17.53 -0.06
CA HIS A 97 7.33 -16.95 -1.31
C HIS A 97 6.80 -17.98 -2.32
N HIS A 98 7.17 -19.26 -2.18
CA HIS A 98 6.74 -20.35 -3.06
C HIS A 98 5.36 -20.94 -2.72
N GLU A 99 4.77 -20.53 -1.59
CA GLU A 99 3.48 -21.05 -1.10
C GLU A 99 2.30 -20.15 -1.51
N LEU A 100 2.54 -19.10 -2.32
CA LEU A 100 1.54 -18.07 -2.62
C LEU A 100 0.64 -18.46 -3.79
N LYS A 101 -0.68 -18.47 -3.54
CA LYS A 101 -1.71 -18.68 -4.57
C LYS A 101 -1.75 -17.49 -5.54
N GLU A 102 -2.10 -17.73 -6.80
CA GLU A 102 -2.14 -16.71 -7.86
C GLU A 102 -3.02 -15.50 -7.51
N LEU A 103 -4.21 -15.74 -6.94
CA LEU A 103 -5.12 -14.67 -6.55
C LEU A 103 -4.49 -13.74 -5.50
N PHE A 104 -3.77 -14.31 -4.53
CA PHE A 104 -3.04 -13.56 -3.52
C PHE A 104 -1.92 -12.73 -4.14
N LEU A 105 -1.22 -13.28 -5.14
CA LEU A 105 -0.14 -12.58 -5.85
C LEU A 105 -0.67 -11.39 -6.64
N LYS A 106 -1.80 -11.54 -7.35
CA LYS A 106 -2.45 -10.44 -8.08
C LYS A 106 -2.94 -9.33 -7.14
N HIS A 107 -3.43 -9.67 -5.94
CA HIS A 107 -3.79 -8.70 -4.90
C HIS A 107 -2.58 -7.97 -4.35
N THR A 108 -1.56 -8.72 -3.98
CA THR A 108 -0.30 -8.17 -3.47
C THR A 108 0.34 -7.23 -4.49
N LEU A 109 0.37 -7.61 -5.76
CA LEU A 109 0.90 -6.75 -6.83
C LEU A 109 0.10 -5.45 -6.99
N MET A 110 -1.23 -5.50 -6.91
CA MET A 110 -2.03 -4.27 -6.95
C MET A 110 -1.65 -3.32 -5.80
N ILE A 111 -1.47 -3.83 -4.57
CA ILE A 111 -1.00 -3.01 -3.45
C ILE A 111 0.39 -2.42 -3.73
N VAL A 112 1.30 -3.21 -4.32
CA VAL A 112 2.64 -2.73 -4.72
C VAL A 112 2.54 -1.64 -5.79
N ASP A 113 1.70 -1.82 -6.81
CA ASP A 113 1.49 -0.81 -7.87
C ASP A 113 1.04 0.52 -7.25
N LEU A 114 0.11 0.45 -6.28
CA LEU A 114 -0.38 1.63 -5.55
C LEU A 114 0.72 2.28 -4.70
N HIS A 115 1.52 1.47 -3.99
CA HIS A 115 2.62 1.96 -3.18
C HIS A 115 3.69 2.66 -4.04
N VAL A 116 4.11 2.01 -5.14
CA VAL A 116 5.09 2.58 -6.09
C VAL A 116 4.52 3.83 -6.75
N GLY A 117 3.24 3.84 -7.12
CA GLY A 117 2.56 5.01 -7.67
C GLY A 117 2.63 6.21 -6.72
N LEU A 118 2.29 6.02 -5.45
CA LEU A 118 2.39 7.06 -4.43
C LEU A 118 3.83 7.51 -4.17
N ALA A 119 4.76 6.57 -3.99
CA ALA A 119 6.17 6.90 -3.75
C ALA A 119 6.77 7.75 -4.89
N ARG A 120 6.34 7.51 -6.14
CA ARG A 120 6.76 8.32 -7.29
C ARG A 120 6.08 9.67 -7.33
N ALA A 121 4.75 9.71 -7.19
CA ALA A 121 4.00 10.97 -7.24
C ALA A 121 4.35 11.93 -6.09
N THR A 122 4.88 11.40 -4.99
CA THR A 122 5.31 12.17 -3.81
C THR A 122 6.81 12.56 -3.81
N ARG A 123 7.58 12.14 -4.82
CA ARG A 123 9.03 12.40 -4.88
C ARG A 123 9.37 13.88 -5.10
N ASP A 124 8.58 14.58 -5.90
CA ASP A 124 8.84 15.98 -6.28
C ASP A 124 7.57 16.83 -6.15
N SER A 125 6.68 16.48 -5.22
CA SER A 125 5.45 17.24 -4.95
C SER A 125 5.41 17.78 -3.53
N HIS A 126 4.42 18.63 -3.26
CA HIS A 126 4.18 19.22 -1.94
C HIS A 126 3.80 18.19 -0.87
N ALA A 127 3.36 17.00 -1.29
CA ALA A 127 2.98 15.91 -0.40
C ALA A 127 4.05 14.82 -0.43
N ARG A 128 4.56 14.43 0.74
CA ARG A 128 5.58 13.39 0.91
C ARG A 128 4.98 12.14 1.53
N LEU A 129 5.24 10.97 0.96
CA LEU A 129 4.94 9.70 1.63
C LEU A 129 5.97 9.49 2.75
N VAL A 130 5.53 9.64 4.01
CA VAL A 130 6.42 9.58 5.19
C VAL A 130 6.28 8.31 6.01
N ALA A 131 5.21 7.55 5.79
CA ALA A 131 5.03 6.24 6.41
C ALA A 131 4.18 5.34 5.51
N TRP A 132 4.57 4.07 5.46
CA TRP A 132 3.81 3.00 4.82
C TRP A 132 3.91 1.74 5.68
N MET A 133 2.76 1.15 6.01
CA MET A 133 2.66 -0.05 6.82
C MET A 133 1.72 -1.05 6.14
N GLN A 134 2.05 -2.33 6.27
CA GLN A 134 1.25 -3.44 5.75
C GLN A 134 1.44 -4.68 6.61
N GLY A 135 0.40 -5.51 6.69
CA GLY A 135 0.45 -6.82 7.32
C GLY A 135 -0.33 -6.87 8.61
N GLN A 136 0.01 -7.86 9.46
CA GLN A 136 -0.81 -8.23 10.62
C GLN A 136 -0.82 -7.16 11.71
N ASP A 137 0.19 -6.30 11.77
CA ASP A 137 0.24 -5.18 12.71
C ASP A 137 -0.92 -4.21 12.52
N LEU A 138 -1.50 -4.16 11.32
CA LEU A 138 -2.69 -3.35 11.05
C LEU A 138 -3.98 -3.98 11.56
N TYR A 139 -3.99 -5.26 11.92
CA TYR A 139 -5.21 -5.96 12.29
C TYR A 139 -5.76 -5.44 13.61
N ASP A 140 -7.04 -5.12 13.59
CA ASP A 140 -7.79 -4.71 14.77
C ASP A 140 -9.24 -5.17 14.64
N ARG A 141 -10.08 -4.73 15.56
CA ARG A 141 -11.51 -5.04 15.62
C ARG A 141 -12.28 -3.89 16.23
N VAL A 142 -13.54 -3.78 15.86
CA VAL A 142 -14.50 -2.88 16.50
C VAL A 142 -15.71 -3.69 16.96
N THR A 143 -16.24 -3.32 18.12
CA THR A 143 -17.48 -3.90 18.66
C THR A 143 -18.49 -2.77 18.84
N PHE A 144 -19.71 -2.95 18.35
CA PHE A 144 -20.80 -1.97 18.49
C PHE A 144 -22.14 -2.69 18.61
N ARG A 145 -23.16 -1.96 19.06
CA ARG A 145 -24.52 -2.49 19.21
C ARG A 145 -25.36 -2.17 17.98
N GLU A 146 -26.07 -3.17 17.47
CA GLU A 146 -26.99 -3.06 16.35
C GLU A 146 -28.18 -3.99 16.59
N GLU A 147 -29.41 -3.48 16.47
CA GLU A 147 -30.64 -4.26 16.65
C GLU A 147 -30.62 -5.15 17.92
N ALA A 148 -30.21 -4.53 19.03
CA ALA A 148 -30.00 -5.16 20.34
C ALA A 148 -28.90 -6.24 20.43
N LYS A 149 -28.17 -6.53 19.36
CA LYS A 149 -27.04 -7.48 19.33
C LYS A 149 -25.69 -6.77 19.37
N ASN A 150 -24.72 -7.41 20.01
CA ASN A 150 -23.32 -6.99 19.94
C ASN A 150 -22.69 -7.54 18.65
N VAL A 151 -22.36 -6.64 17.73
CA VAL A 151 -21.69 -6.97 16.48
C VAL A 151 -20.21 -6.68 16.63
N ARG A 152 -19.36 -7.64 16.25
CA ARG A 152 -17.90 -7.49 16.25
C ARG A 152 -17.36 -7.70 14.85
N LEU A 153 -16.78 -6.65 14.26
CA LEU A 153 -16.23 -6.66 12.92
C LEU A 153 -14.71 -6.45 12.93
N PRO A 154 -13.97 -7.14 12.04
CA PRO A 154 -12.54 -6.92 11.90
C PRO A 154 -12.27 -5.60 11.16
N VAL A 155 -11.19 -4.92 11.55
CA VAL A 155 -10.63 -3.77 10.82
C VAL A 155 -9.25 -4.19 10.33
N ARG A 156 -9.13 -4.40 9.02
CA ARG A 156 -7.94 -4.97 8.37
C ARG A 156 -7.71 -4.27 7.03
N PRO A 157 -7.12 -3.07 7.04
CA PRO A 157 -6.71 -2.39 5.81
C PRO A 157 -5.65 -3.21 5.09
N ASP A 158 -5.61 -3.09 3.76
CA ASP A 158 -4.54 -3.67 2.94
C ASP A 158 -3.20 -2.95 3.21
N ALA A 159 -3.26 -1.64 3.43
CA ALA A 159 -2.14 -0.83 3.90
C ALA A 159 -2.62 0.36 4.74
N PHE A 160 -1.75 0.86 5.59
CA PHE A 160 -1.88 2.18 6.21
C PHE A 160 -0.74 3.05 5.71
N PHE A 161 -1.03 4.29 5.33
CA PHE A 161 0.01 5.22 4.94
C PHE A 161 -0.24 6.63 5.44
N THR A 162 0.83 7.41 5.56
CA THR A 162 0.79 8.81 5.98
C THR A 162 1.48 9.66 4.95
N LEU A 163 0.79 10.73 4.54
CA LEU A 163 1.37 11.81 3.77
C LEU A 163 1.67 13.00 4.67
N GLU A 164 2.79 13.67 4.42
CA GLU A 164 3.12 14.95 5.01
C GLU A 164 3.03 16.03 3.92
N ASP A 165 2.12 16.99 4.10
CA ASP A 165 1.78 18.03 3.14
C ASP A 165 2.45 19.36 3.55
N ALA A 166 3.46 19.76 2.80
CA ALA A 166 4.26 20.96 3.06
C ALA A 166 3.47 22.28 2.93
N THR A 167 2.24 22.25 2.41
CA THR A 167 1.37 23.44 2.32
C THR A 167 0.60 23.73 3.60
N ARG A 168 0.72 22.87 4.61
CA ARG A 168 0.02 22.95 5.90
C ARG A 168 0.96 23.28 7.05
N ASP A 169 0.39 23.84 8.11
CA ASP A 169 1.13 24.11 9.34
C ASP A 169 1.78 22.84 9.93
N PRO A 170 3.00 22.94 10.46
CA PRO A 170 3.64 21.87 11.23
C PRO A 170 2.71 21.32 12.32
N GLY A 171 2.61 20.00 12.42
CA GLY A 171 1.73 19.32 13.38
C GLY A 171 0.27 19.16 12.89
N LYS A 172 -0.11 19.79 11.78
CA LYS A 172 -1.38 19.55 11.04
C LYS A 172 -1.15 19.11 9.59
N ASN A 173 0.11 18.99 9.19
CA ASN A 173 0.55 18.60 7.87
C ASN A 173 0.50 17.08 7.61
N ARG A 174 0.27 16.26 8.63
CA ARG A 174 0.17 14.79 8.48
C ARG A 174 -1.26 14.34 8.23
N LEU A 175 -1.43 13.59 7.15
CA LEU A 175 -2.69 13.03 6.68
C LEU A 175 -2.58 11.50 6.64
N HIS A 176 -3.54 10.82 7.26
CA HIS A 176 -3.48 9.37 7.46
C HIS A 176 -4.57 8.65 6.66
N PHE A 177 -4.20 7.51 6.07
CA PHE A 177 -5.04 6.80 5.13
C PHE A 177 -5.04 5.29 5.39
N MET A 178 -6.24 4.72 5.35
CA MET A 178 -6.47 3.27 5.30
C MET A 178 -6.74 2.91 3.85
N LEU A 179 -5.89 2.06 3.26
CA LEU A 179 -5.99 1.64 1.86
C LEU A 179 -6.77 0.34 1.73
N GLU A 180 -7.63 0.30 0.72
CA GLU A 180 -8.35 -0.88 0.27
C GLU A 180 -8.16 -1.08 -1.24
N ALA A 181 -7.52 -2.19 -1.64
CA ALA A 181 -7.28 -2.54 -3.03
C ALA A 181 -8.34 -3.56 -3.51
N ASP A 182 -9.48 -3.10 -4.02
CA ASP A 182 -10.57 -4.00 -4.42
C ASP A 182 -10.34 -4.59 -5.82
N ARG A 183 -10.10 -5.91 -5.87
CA ARG A 183 -9.96 -6.69 -7.10
C ARG A 183 -11.27 -7.34 -7.59
N SER A 184 -12.43 -6.86 -7.15
CA SER A 184 -13.74 -7.48 -7.43
C SER A 184 -13.90 -8.93 -6.95
N THR A 185 -13.05 -9.38 -6.03
CA THR A 185 -13.10 -10.74 -5.46
C THR A 185 -13.86 -10.81 -4.15
N THR A 186 -14.13 -9.64 -3.55
CA THR A 186 -14.90 -9.50 -2.31
C THR A 186 -16.38 -9.36 -2.65
N THR A 187 -17.22 -10.14 -1.98
CA THR A 187 -18.69 -10.00 -2.10
C THR A 187 -19.13 -8.62 -1.62
N HIS A 188 -20.23 -8.13 -2.18
CA HIS A 188 -20.79 -6.84 -1.81
C HIS A 188 -21.06 -6.73 -0.30
N GLU A 189 -21.61 -7.79 0.30
CA GLU A 189 -21.85 -7.88 1.75
C GLU A 189 -20.57 -7.74 2.59
N ARG A 190 -19.49 -8.42 2.20
CA ARG A 190 -18.21 -8.33 2.93
C ARG A 190 -17.61 -6.93 2.84
N PHE A 191 -17.74 -6.29 1.69
CA PHE A 191 -17.31 -4.91 1.51
C PHE A 191 -18.11 -3.96 2.41
N LEU A 192 -19.45 -4.07 2.45
CA LEU A 192 -20.29 -3.24 3.32
C LEU A 192 -19.94 -3.43 4.81
N LYS A 193 -19.69 -4.67 5.25
CA LYS A 193 -19.21 -4.94 6.62
C LYS A 193 -17.88 -4.23 6.90
N LYS A 194 -16.96 -4.18 5.95
CA LYS A 194 -15.68 -3.49 6.08
C LYS A 194 -15.84 -1.96 6.20
N ILE A 195 -16.67 -1.35 5.35
CA ILE A 195 -16.98 0.09 5.44
C ILE A 195 -17.64 0.43 6.78
N LYS A 196 -18.59 -0.39 7.22
CA LYS A 196 -19.24 -0.26 8.52
C LYS A 196 -18.25 -0.38 9.68
N ALA A 197 -17.30 -1.33 9.59
CA ALA A 197 -16.25 -1.48 10.57
C ALA A 197 -15.39 -0.21 10.68
N TYR A 198 -14.95 0.38 9.56
CA TYR A 198 -14.21 1.64 9.58
C TYR A 198 -15.01 2.79 10.18
N TRP A 199 -16.29 2.90 9.84
CA TRP A 199 -17.15 3.93 10.41
C TRP A 199 -17.22 3.84 11.94
N HIS A 200 -17.53 2.65 12.49
CA HIS A 200 -17.57 2.49 13.95
C HIS A 200 -16.18 2.62 14.59
N TYR A 201 -15.11 2.18 13.91
CA TYR A 201 -13.74 2.32 14.39
C TYR A 201 -13.35 3.79 14.54
N PHE A 202 -13.75 4.63 13.58
CA PHE A 202 -13.57 6.08 13.63
C PHE A 202 -14.40 6.71 14.77
N ASN A 203 -15.70 6.39 14.85
CA ASN A 203 -16.60 6.96 15.86
C ASN A 203 -16.22 6.60 17.30
N GLN A 204 -15.55 5.46 17.50
CA GLN A 204 -15.07 5.03 18.82
C GLN A 204 -13.62 5.46 19.11
N GLU A 205 -13.01 6.26 18.23
CA GLU A 205 -11.64 6.78 18.36
C GLU A 205 -10.58 5.68 18.57
N LEU A 206 -10.83 4.48 18.03
CA LEU A 206 -9.91 3.35 18.18
C LEU A 206 -8.61 3.59 17.42
N HIS A 207 -8.66 4.38 16.34
CA HIS A 207 -7.48 4.82 15.61
C HIS A 207 -6.57 5.71 16.46
N THR A 208 -7.12 6.54 17.35
CA THR A 208 -6.35 7.36 18.28
C THR A 208 -5.58 6.47 19.24
N LYS A 209 -6.22 5.42 19.77
CA LYS A 209 -5.58 4.48 20.70
C LYS A 209 -4.49 3.65 20.03
N LYS A 210 -4.74 3.17 18.81
CA LYS A 210 -3.81 2.29 18.10
C LYS A 210 -2.66 3.03 17.42
N TYR A 211 -2.94 4.16 16.79
CA TYR A 211 -1.99 4.86 15.91
C TYR A 211 -1.58 6.23 16.43
N SER A 212 -2.18 6.73 17.53
CA SER A 212 -1.97 8.09 18.03
C SER A 212 -2.28 9.18 16.99
N ILE A 213 -3.28 8.94 16.13
CA ILE A 213 -3.71 9.87 15.07
C ILE A 213 -5.08 10.46 15.41
N LYS A 214 -5.37 11.69 14.97
CA LYS A 214 -6.66 12.36 15.22
C LYS A 214 -7.78 11.87 14.29
N SER A 215 -7.45 11.56 13.04
CA SER A 215 -8.40 11.15 12.02
C SER A 215 -7.69 10.39 10.90
N PHE A 216 -8.45 9.62 10.13
CA PHE A 216 -7.98 8.99 8.90
C PHE A 216 -9.06 9.05 7.81
N ARG A 217 -8.65 8.86 6.56
CA ARG A 217 -9.55 8.61 5.42
C ARG A 217 -9.39 7.18 4.94
N VAL A 218 -10.48 6.56 4.49
CA VAL A 218 -10.45 5.26 3.81
C VAL A 218 -10.41 5.53 2.31
N VAL A 219 -9.33 5.10 1.66
CA VAL A 219 -9.16 5.22 0.21
C VAL A 219 -9.31 3.83 -0.41
N THR A 220 -10.37 3.65 -1.20
CA THR A 220 -10.64 2.41 -1.91
C THR A 220 -10.30 2.56 -3.37
N VAL A 221 -9.33 1.80 -3.85
CA VAL A 221 -8.97 1.73 -5.26
C VAL A 221 -9.53 0.43 -5.83
N ALA A 222 -10.42 0.52 -6.80
CA ALA A 222 -11.04 -0.65 -7.43
C ALA A 222 -10.44 -0.93 -8.81
N LEU A 223 -10.45 -2.20 -9.23
CA LEU A 223 -9.85 -2.60 -10.51
C LEU A 223 -10.43 -1.86 -11.73
N THR A 224 -11.73 -1.55 -11.71
CA THR A 224 -12.45 -0.89 -12.82
C THR A 224 -13.24 0.32 -12.34
N MET A 225 -13.60 1.21 -13.28
CA MET A 225 -14.48 2.36 -13.03
C MET A 225 -15.84 1.92 -12.50
N GLU A 226 -16.49 0.99 -13.20
CA GLU A 226 -17.79 0.45 -12.81
C GLU A 226 -17.76 -0.11 -11.38
N ARG A 227 -16.70 -0.86 -11.03
CA ARG A 227 -16.55 -1.37 -9.67
C ARG A 227 -16.41 -0.25 -8.64
N ALA A 228 -15.58 0.76 -8.91
CA ALA A 228 -15.42 1.91 -8.02
C ALA A 228 -16.75 2.64 -7.77
N LEU A 229 -17.55 2.84 -8.83
CA LEU A 229 -18.87 3.48 -8.75
C LEU A 229 -19.87 2.62 -7.95
N ASN A 230 -19.89 1.31 -8.19
CA ASN A 230 -20.77 0.39 -7.46
C ASN A 230 -20.43 0.35 -5.96
N LEU A 231 -19.14 0.34 -5.60
CA LEU A 231 -18.70 0.39 -4.21
C LEU A 231 -19.03 1.72 -3.53
N ARG A 232 -18.88 2.83 -4.25
CA ARG A 232 -19.25 4.18 -3.78
C ARG A 232 -20.75 4.28 -3.46
N GLN A 233 -21.61 3.80 -4.37
CA GLN A 233 -23.06 3.76 -4.17
C GLN A 233 -23.45 2.85 -3.01
N ALA A 234 -22.82 1.68 -2.90
CA ALA A 234 -23.02 0.75 -1.79
C ALA A 234 -22.72 1.42 -0.43
N ALA A 235 -21.60 2.13 -0.34
CA ALA A 235 -21.18 2.83 0.86
C ALA A 235 -22.16 3.96 1.24
N GLU A 236 -22.80 4.60 0.26
CA GLU A 236 -23.79 5.67 0.48
C GLU A 236 -24.99 5.23 1.31
N HIS A 237 -25.48 4.01 1.06
CA HIS A 237 -26.64 3.45 1.73
C HIS A 237 -26.41 3.12 3.20
N ILE A 238 -25.15 2.94 3.62
CA ILE A 238 -24.81 2.53 4.99
C ILE A 238 -24.12 3.64 5.80
N LEU A 239 -23.51 4.63 5.14
CA LEU A 239 -22.77 5.69 5.81
C LEU A 239 -23.68 6.89 6.12
N PRO A 240 -23.69 7.39 7.37
CA PRO A 240 -24.27 8.68 7.69
C PRO A 240 -23.62 9.79 6.86
N GLN A 241 -24.39 10.83 6.52
CA GLN A 241 -23.91 11.95 5.70
C GLN A 241 -22.60 12.57 6.22
N THR A 242 -22.47 12.72 7.54
CA THR A 242 -21.27 13.28 8.21
C THR A 242 -19.99 12.47 7.98
N MET A 243 -20.12 11.17 7.68
CA MET A 243 -18.99 10.26 7.50
C MET A 243 -18.55 10.10 6.05
N ARG A 244 -19.42 10.38 5.07
CA ARG A 244 -19.18 10.11 3.64
C ARG A 244 -17.88 10.74 3.12
N LYS A 245 -17.54 11.95 3.58
CA LYS A 245 -16.31 12.68 3.22
C LYS A 245 -14.99 11.98 3.59
N TYR A 246 -15.03 10.96 4.46
CA TYR A 246 -13.86 10.19 4.85
C TYR A 246 -13.65 8.93 4.01
N PHE A 247 -14.58 8.59 3.12
CA PHE A 247 -14.52 7.40 2.28
C PHE A 247 -14.42 7.80 0.83
N LEU A 248 -13.29 7.47 0.20
CA LEU A 248 -12.96 7.90 -1.15
C LEU A 248 -12.79 6.71 -2.08
N PHE A 249 -13.27 6.85 -3.31
CA PHE A 249 -13.29 5.79 -4.32
C PHE A 249 -12.67 6.28 -5.62
N ALA A 250 -11.75 5.49 -6.17
CA ALA A 250 -11.14 5.73 -7.49
C ALA A 250 -10.88 4.40 -8.22
N PRO A 251 -10.89 4.37 -9.56
CA PRO A 251 -10.43 3.22 -10.32
C PRO A 251 -8.91 3.17 -10.42
N LEU A 252 -8.37 1.96 -10.53
CA LEU A 252 -6.93 1.71 -10.56
C LEU A 252 -6.21 2.47 -11.68
N HIS A 253 -6.77 2.51 -12.89
CA HIS A 253 -6.11 3.19 -14.01
C HIS A 253 -5.97 4.71 -13.79
N GLU A 254 -6.96 5.39 -13.21
CA GLU A 254 -6.84 6.81 -12.87
C GLU A 254 -5.82 7.02 -11.77
N PHE A 255 -5.81 6.16 -10.75
CA PHE A 255 -4.82 6.21 -9.68
C PHE A 255 -3.40 6.06 -10.22
N LEU A 256 -3.12 5.07 -11.06
CA LEU A 256 -1.77 4.85 -11.57
C LEU A 256 -1.27 6.00 -12.46
N ASN A 257 -2.19 6.73 -13.09
CA ASN A 257 -1.87 7.90 -13.92
C ASN A 257 -1.67 9.17 -13.09
N SER A 258 -2.50 9.39 -12.06
CA SER A 258 -2.46 10.60 -11.23
C SER A 258 -2.81 10.33 -9.77
N PRO A 259 -1.90 9.69 -8.99
CA PRO A 259 -2.20 9.30 -7.62
C PRO A 259 -2.70 10.47 -6.75
N LEU A 260 -2.05 11.64 -6.88
CA LEU A 260 -2.36 12.88 -6.15
C LEU A 260 -3.43 13.76 -6.81
N GLY A 261 -3.96 13.34 -7.96
CA GLY A 261 -4.91 14.11 -8.74
C GLY A 261 -6.34 14.10 -8.17
N ASN A 262 -7.19 14.87 -8.84
CA ASN A 262 -8.63 14.90 -8.59
C ASN A 262 -9.29 13.68 -9.25
N ILE A 263 -9.08 12.50 -8.68
CA ILE A 263 -9.62 11.23 -9.19
C ILE A 263 -10.63 10.59 -8.22
N TRP A 264 -10.78 11.15 -7.03
CA TRP A 264 -11.51 10.51 -5.95
C TRP A 264 -12.94 10.99 -5.90
N SER A 265 -13.89 10.08 -5.77
CA SER A 265 -15.30 10.39 -5.53
C SER A 265 -15.70 9.97 -4.12
N ILE A 266 -16.71 10.63 -3.55
CA ILE A 266 -17.27 10.29 -2.24
C ILE A 266 -18.70 9.73 -2.42
N PRO A 267 -19.24 9.00 -1.43
CA PRO A 267 -20.64 8.58 -1.48
C PRO A 267 -21.56 9.79 -1.64
N HIS A 268 -22.59 9.68 -2.51
CA HIS A 268 -23.53 10.74 -2.89
C HIS A 268 -23.00 11.88 -3.79
N ASP A 269 -21.68 12.03 -4.01
CA ASP A 269 -21.15 13.10 -4.86
C ASP A 269 -20.32 12.54 -6.03
N PRO A 270 -20.73 12.76 -7.31
CA PRO A 270 -19.97 12.34 -8.47
C PRO A 270 -18.77 13.25 -8.76
N GLN A 271 -18.65 14.41 -8.12
CA GLN A 271 -17.51 15.31 -8.27
C GLN A 271 -16.22 14.59 -7.88
N ARG A 272 -15.14 14.95 -8.58
CA ARG A 272 -13.80 14.41 -8.33
C ARG A 272 -13.00 15.36 -7.45
N TYR A 273 -12.39 14.80 -6.42
CA TYR A 273 -11.61 15.48 -5.40
C TYR A 273 -10.20 14.91 -5.34
N SER A 274 -9.28 15.69 -4.77
CA SER A 274 -8.05 15.13 -4.22
C SER A 274 -8.35 14.46 -2.88
N PHE A 275 -7.69 13.33 -2.63
CA PHE A 275 -7.74 12.68 -1.33
C PHE A 275 -6.91 13.44 -0.28
N ILE A 276 -6.07 14.39 -0.69
CA ILE A 276 -5.47 15.43 0.13
C ILE A 276 -6.47 16.61 0.13
N PRO A 277 -7.13 16.91 1.26
CA PRO A 277 -8.04 18.05 1.30
C PRO A 277 -7.27 19.35 1.06
N SER A 278 -7.84 20.27 0.27
CA SER A 278 -7.27 21.62 0.11
C SER A 278 -7.21 22.35 1.45
N VAL A 279 -6.16 23.14 1.66
CA VAL A 279 -6.01 24.05 2.82
C VAL A 279 -6.86 25.31 2.63
N VAL A 280 -7.27 25.60 1.39
CA VAL A 280 -8.19 26.71 1.10
C VAL A 280 -9.53 26.34 1.72
N ALA A 281 -9.88 27.04 2.81
CA ALA A 281 -11.23 27.05 3.35
C ALA A 281 -12.18 27.32 2.19
N PRO A 282 -13.26 26.54 1.99
CA PRO A 282 -14.35 27.05 1.19
C PRO A 282 -14.86 28.28 1.94
N ALA A 283 -14.51 29.47 1.43
CA ALA A 283 -15.30 30.66 1.68
C ALA A 283 -16.74 30.29 1.32
N GLU A 284 -17.62 30.35 2.32
CA GLU A 284 -19.07 30.46 2.18
C GLU A 284 -19.70 29.55 1.12
N ARG A 285 -20.06 28.31 1.50
CA ARG A 285 -21.09 27.55 0.77
C ARG A 285 -21.64 26.39 1.57
N PHE A 286 -22.22 26.70 2.73
CA PHE A 286 -23.34 25.95 3.31
C PHE A 286 -24.20 26.95 4.07
N THR A 287 -25.04 27.66 3.30
CA THR A 287 -26.24 28.29 3.81
C THR A 287 -27.41 27.54 3.19
N LEU A 288 -28.26 27.02 4.07
CA LEU A 288 -29.53 26.30 3.87
C LEU A 288 -29.41 24.79 3.56
#